data_AF-A0A558FIA6-F1
#
_entry.id   AF-A0A558FIA6-F1
#
_cell.length_a   1.000
_cell.length_b   1.000
_cell.length_c   1.000
_cell.angle_alpha   90.00
_cell.angle_beta   90.00
_cell.angle_gamma   90.00
#
_symmetry.space_group_name_H-M   'P 1'
#
loop_
_entity.id
_entity.type
_entity.pdbx_description
1 polymer ?
#
loop_
_entity_poly.entity_id
_entity_poly.type
_entity_poly.pdbx_seq_one_letter_code
_entity_poly.pdbx_strand_id
1 'polypeptide(L)' 'MNKPIQNSASWSDTLKTRKAHLNALLKTINAGPGKTSPIQTLTINAIKSEMTHIDSQLNRRK' A
#
# COMPACT_ATOMS: atom_id res chain seq x y z
N MET A 1 -0.94 -17.64 32.25
CA MET A 1 -0.07 -16.55 31.73
C MET A 1 -0.46 -16.29 30.29
N ASN A 2 -1.16 -15.18 30.03
CA ASN A 2 -1.49 -14.78 28.67
C ASN A 2 -0.26 -14.08 28.08
N LYS A 3 0.42 -14.73 27.12
CA LYS A 3 1.52 -14.11 26.40
C LYS A 3 0.98 -12.86 25.71
N PRO A 4 1.57 -11.67 25.91
CA PRO A 4 1.19 -10.51 25.11
C PRO A 4 1.42 -10.86 23.65
N ILE A 5 0.41 -10.64 22.81
CA ILE A 5 0.52 -10.79 21.36
C ILE A 5 1.62 -9.83 20.94
N GLN A 6 2.81 -10.35 20.72
CA GLN A 6 3.92 -9.56 20.20
C GLN A 6 3.60 -9.28 18.75
N ASN A 7 2.96 -8.13 18.51
CA ASN A 7 2.91 -7.48 17.21
C ASN A 7 4.35 -7.07 16.87
N SER A 8 5.17 -8.05 16.49
CA SER A 8 6.60 -7.92 16.25
C SER A 8 6.91 -7.30 14.89
N ALA A 9 5.88 -6.96 14.10
CA ALA A 9 6.07 -6.22 12.88
C ALA A 9 6.58 -4.82 13.24
N SER A 10 7.83 -4.53 12.89
CA SER A 10 8.35 -3.18 13.01
C SER A 10 7.44 -2.24 12.22
N TRP A 11 7.34 -0.98 12.64
CA TRP A 11 6.57 0.03 11.90
C TRP A 11 7.02 0.09 10.42
N SER A 12 8.32 -0.09 10.16
CA SER A 12 8.89 -0.20 8.82
C SER A 12 8.35 -1.41 8.05
N ASP A 13 8.27 -2.59 8.68
CA ASP A 13 7.74 -3.79 8.05
C ASP A 13 6.24 -3.70 7.79
N THR A 14 5.49 -3.03 8.67
CA THR A 14 4.08 -2.70 8.45
C THR A 14 3.91 -1.82 7.21
N LEU A 15 4.73 -0.78 7.06
CA LEU A 15 4.70 0.10 5.89
C LEU A 15 5.10 -0.61 4.59
N LYS A 16 6.14 -1.46 4.63
CA LYS A 16 6.53 -2.28 3.47
C LYS A 16 5.42 -3.23 3.05
N THR A 17 4.78 -3.89 4.00
CA THR A 17 3.64 -4.78 3.76
C THR A 17 2.48 -4.01 3.13
N ARG A 18 2.11 -2.85 3.69
CA ARG A 18 1.06 -1.98 3.12
C ARG A 18 1.39 -1.57 1.68
N LYS A 19 2.65 -1.18 1.40
CA LYS A 19 3.09 -0.85 0.04
C LYS A 19 2.96 -2.04 -0.93
N ALA A 20 3.33 -3.25 -0.50
CA ALA A 20 3.20 -4.45 -1.31
C ALA A 20 1.73 -4.77 -1.66
N HIS A 21 0.83 -4.64 -0.67
CA HIS A 21 -0.61 -4.80 -0.87
C HIS A 21 -1.17 -3.78 -1.88
N LEU A 22 -0.80 -2.50 -1.76
CA LEU A 22 -1.22 -1.45 -2.70
C LEU A 22 -0.76 -1.73 -4.13
N ASN A 23 0.46 -2.25 -4.31
CA ASN A 23 0.98 -2.61 -5.62
C ASN A 23 0.22 -3.81 -6.23
N ALA A 24 -0.16 -4.80 -5.42
CA ALA A 24 -1.00 -5.90 -5.87
C ALA A 24 -2.38 -5.39 -6.32
N LEU A 25 -3.00 -4.50 -5.53
CA LEU A 25 -4.30 -3.90 -5.86
C LEU A 25 -4.24 -3.11 -7.18
N LEU A 26 -3.17 -2.34 -7.41
CA LEU A 26 -2.96 -1.62 -8.65
C LEU A 26 -2.88 -2.56 -9.86
N LYS A 27 -2.16 -3.68 -9.73
CA LYS A 27 -2.09 -4.70 -10.79
C LYS A 27 -3.46 -5.30 -11.10
N THR A 28 -4.26 -5.59 -10.06
CA THR A 28 -5.63 -6.10 -10.24
C THR A 28 -6.52 -5.11 -10.98
N ILE A 29 -6.43 -3.82 -10.65
CA ILE A 29 -7.21 -2.78 -11.34
C ILE A 29 -6.79 -2.64 -12.81
N ASN A 30 -5.49 -2.71 -13.08
CA ASN A 30 -4.96 -2.61 -14.45
C ASN A 30 -5.17 -3.87 -15.30
N ALA A 31 -5.44 -5.03 -14.67
CA ALA A 31 -5.70 -6.29 -15.37
C ALA A 31 -7.13 -6.41 -15.93
N GLY A 32 -8.02 -5.46 -15.60
CA GLY A 32 -9.39 -5.45 -16.10
C GLY A 32 -9.46 -5.20 -17.62
N PRO A 33 -10.26 -5.98 -18.37
CA PRO A 33 -10.44 -5.74 -19.81
C PRO A 33 -11.29 -4.48 -20.04
N GLY A 34 -10.72 -3.49 -20.74
CA GLY A 34 -11.44 -2.27 -21.16
C GLY A 34 -10.68 -0.98 -20.91
N LYS A 35 -11.30 0.16 -21.25
CA LYS A 35 -10.79 1.49 -20.89
C LYS A 35 -10.95 1.69 -19.38
N THR A 36 -9.94 2.24 -18.74
CA THR A 36 -10.02 2.66 -17.33
C THR A 36 -11.17 3.63 -17.13
N SER A 37 -12.14 3.26 -16.28
CA SER A 37 -13.24 4.14 -15.93
C SER A 37 -12.72 5.37 -15.16
N PRO A 38 -13.48 6.47 -15.09
CA PRO A 38 -13.12 7.63 -14.27
C PRO A 38 -12.90 7.25 -12.80
N ILE A 39 -13.70 6.33 -12.26
CA ILE A 39 -13.55 5.81 -10.90
C ILE A 39 -12.23 5.02 -10.77
N GLN A 40 -11.91 4.15 -11.71
CA GLN A 40 -10.64 3.42 -11.70
C GLN A 40 -9.44 4.37 -11.77
N THR A 41 -9.54 5.44 -12.56
CA THR A 41 -8.51 6.47 -12.67
C THR A 41 -8.28 7.19 -11.34
N LEU A 42 -9.37 7.60 -10.66
CA LEU A 42 -9.29 8.20 -9.32
C LEU A 42 -8.67 7.24 -8.30
N THR A 43 -9.08 5.96 -8.32
CA THR A 43 -8.53 4.92 -7.45
C THR A 43 -7.03 4.70 -7.70
N ILE A 44 -6.60 4.63 -8.97
CA ILE A 44 -5.18 4.50 -9.34
C ILE A 44 -4.37 5.67 -8.81
N ASN A 45 -4.87 6.90 -8.96
CA ASN A 45 -4.20 8.11 -8.47
C ASN A 45 -4.08 8.12 -6.94
N ALA A 46 -5.15 7.74 -6.23
CA ALA A 46 -5.13 7.62 -4.78
C ALA A 46 -4.11 6.58 -4.30
N ILE A 47 -4.06 5.39 -4.94
CA ILE A 47 -3.10 4.34 -4.62
C ILE A 47 -1.66 4.83 -4.82
N LYS A 48 -1.39 5.51 -5.96
CA LYS A 48 -0.05 6.08 -6.23
C LYS A 48 0.34 7.12 -5.19
N SER A 49 -0.57 8.02 -4.82
CA SER A 49 -0.32 9.03 -3.78
C SER A 49 0.00 8.40 -2.42
N GLU A 50 -0.74 7.37 -2.04
CA GLU A 50 -0.50 6.63 -0.79
C GLU A 50 0.86 5.91 -0.80
N MET A 51 1.25 5.31 -1.93
CA MET A 51 2.58 4.70 -2.07
C MET A 51 3.70 5.73 -1.91
N THR A 52 3.58 6.91 -2.52
CA THR A 52 4.54 8.01 -2.35
C THR A 52 4.58 8.50 -0.89
N HIS A 53 3.42 8.56 -0.23
CA HIS A 53 3.35 8.91 1.18
C HIS A 53 4.10 7.90 2.06
N ILE A 54 3.87 6.60 1.84
CA ILE A 54 4.59 5.52 2.55
C ILE A 54 6.10 5.61 2.31
N ASP A 55 6.54 5.88 1.09
CA ASP A 55 7.97 6.05 0.78
C ASP A 55 8.58 7.25 1.51
N SER A 56 7.84 8.36 1.61
CA SER A 56 8.28 9.51 2.40
C SER A 56 8.40 9.18 3.90
N GLN A 57 7.49 8.36 4.44
CA GLN A 57 7.55 7.92 5.84
C GLN A 57 8.76 7.02 6.09
N LEU A 58 9.02 6.06 5.19
CA LEU A 58 10.17 5.17 5.28
C LEU A 58 11.50 5.94 5.18
N ASN A 59 11.59 6.94 4.31
CA ASN A 59 12.81 7.74 4.15
C ASN A 59 13.04 8.74 5.29
N ARG A 60 11.98 9.26 5.92
CA ARG A 60 12.08 10.19 7.06
C ARG A 60 12.63 9.55 8.35
N ARG A 61 12.59 8.22 8.45
CA ARG A 61 13.05 7.47 9.63
C ARG A 61 14.19 6.50 9.33
N LYS A 62 14.90 6.71 8.21
CA LYS A 62 16.13 5.99 7.86
C LYS A 62 17.34 6.59 8.56
#